data_AF-A0A8H7U8U9-F1
#
_entry.id   AF-A0A8H7U8U9-F1
#
_cell.length_a   1.000
_cell.length_b   1.000
_cell.length_c   1.000
_cell.angle_alpha   90.00
_cell.angle_beta   90.00
_cell.angle_gamma   90.00
#
_symmetry.space_group_name_H-M   'P 1'
#
loop_
_entity.id
_entity.type
_entity.pdbx_description
1 polymer ?
#
loop_
_entity_poly.entity_id
_entity_poly.type
_entity_poly.pdbx_seq_one_letter_code
_entity_poly.pdbx_strand_id
1 'polypeptide(L)'
;MSRHHRWYEEGENVEDDEDSDNQMDDDDSHRDDDTPVDEMDYWLQRCSICFDSQLDLCLDYCRDQFCIDCFERYVTEVVSTSWGLSITKIKCPVCRDCIPFSEWSKYVPQHIVDTYQKFNQPYRSFSRFCPDCQEEVKACEYNRDPNLTRE
;
A
#
# COMPACT_ATOMS: atom_id res chain seq x y z
N MET A 1 11.09 42.44 47.52
CA MET A 1 9.67 42.06 47.69
C MET A 1 9.60 40.55 47.50
N SER A 2 9.90 39.80 48.57
CA SER A 2 8.90 39.18 49.48
C SER A 2 8.28 37.95 48.81
N ARG A 3 8.83 36.74 48.98
CA ARG A 3 8.65 35.75 50.08
C ARG A 3 7.22 35.18 50.18
N HIS A 4 7.21 33.86 50.37
CA HIS A 4 6.12 32.93 50.75
C HIS A 4 5.30 32.37 49.58
N HIS A 5 4.98 31.07 49.50
CA HIS A 5 4.66 30.16 50.60
C HIS A 5 5.29 28.75 50.46
N ARG A 6 5.90 28.36 51.58
CA ARG A 6 6.19 27.01 52.06
C ARG A 6 4.89 26.46 52.68
N TRP A 7 4.56 25.19 52.43
CA TRP A 7 3.77 24.38 53.36
C TRP A 7 4.26 22.93 53.31
N TYR A 8 4.80 22.52 54.45
CA TYR A 8 5.01 21.15 54.94
C TYR A 8 4.39 21.13 56.34
N GLU A 9 4.21 19.92 56.89
CA GLU A 9 3.76 19.53 58.25
C GLU A 9 2.26 19.18 58.34
N GLU A 10 1.78 18.13 59.02
CA GLU A 10 2.32 16.90 59.66
C GLU A 10 1.09 16.19 60.29
N GLY A 11 1.20 14.89 60.61
CA GLY A 11 0.31 14.15 61.54
C GLY A 11 -0.62 13.12 60.88
N GLU A 12 -0.88 11.93 61.42
CA GLU A 12 -0.41 11.15 62.58
C GLU A 12 -0.94 9.71 62.39
N ASN A 13 -0.31 8.72 63.05
CA ASN A 13 -0.53 7.27 62.97
C ASN A 13 -1.97 6.76 63.22
N VAL A 14 -2.35 5.61 62.64
CA VAL A 14 -2.97 4.45 63.32
C VAL A 14 -2.64 3.16 62.56
N GLU A 15 -2.03 2.19 63.25
CA GLU A 15 -1.86 0.78 62.88
C GLU A 15 -3.14 0.02 63.27
N ASP A 16 -3.62 -0.94 62.47
CA ASP A 16 -4.42 -2.08 62.93
C ASP A 16 -4.32 -3.24 61.90
N ASP A 17 -3.76 -4.35 62.34
CA ASP A 17 -3.68 -5.66 61.69
C ASP A 17 -5.04 -6.35 61.67
N GLU A 18 -5.46 -6.95 60.54
CA GLU A 18 -6.22 -8.21 60.56
C GLU A 18 -5.87 -9.08 59.34
N ASP A 19 -5.14 -10.16 59.61
CA ASP A 19 -5.01 -11.35 58.77
C ASP A 19 -6.39 -11.91 58.40
N SER A 20 -6.58 -12.22 57.12
CA SER A 20 -7.59 -13.19 56.70
C SER A 20 -7.14 -13.94 55.46
N ASP A 21 -6.32 -14.96 55.71
CA ASP A 21 -6.21 -16.12 54.86
C ASP A 21 -7.57 -16.82 54.75
N ASN A 22 -8.09 -16.93 53.53
CA ASN A 22 -8.90 -18.08 53.14
C ASN A 22 -8.74 -18.34 51.64
N GLN A 23 -8.49 -19.60 51.34
CA GLN A 23 -7.87 -20.14 50.15
C GLN A 23 -8.83 -21.15 49.51
N MET A 24 -8.97 -21.11 48.16
CA MET A 24 -9.26 -22.24 47.24
C MET A 24 -10.65 -22.93 47.38
N ASP A 25 -11.38 -23.41 46.38
CA ASP A 25 -11.30 -23.60 44.92
C ASP A 25 -12.75 -23.82 44.45
N ASP A 26 -13.12 -23.48 43.22
CA ASP A 26 -13.95 -24.40 42.41
C ASP A 26 -13.91 -24.04 40.92
N ASP A 27 -13.53 -25.06 40.18
CA ASP A 27 -13.41 -25.25 38.74
C ASP A 27 -14.72 -24.99 38.01
N ASP A 28 -14.75 -23.96 37.15
CA ASP A 28 -15.54 -24.04 35.92
C ASP A 28 -14.66 -23.63 34.74
N SER A 29 -14.02 -24.65 34.17
CA SER A 29 -13.27 -24.60 32.93
C SER A 29 -14.21 -24.43 31.74
N HIS A 30 -14.85 -23.26 31.63
CA HIS A 30 -15.26 -22.70 30.35
C HIS A 30 -14.24 -21.66 29.89
N ARG A 31 -13.14 -22.19 29.36
CA ARG A 31 -12.20 -21.46 28.49
C ARG A 31 -12.89 -21.17 27.15
N ASP A 32 -13.77 -20.19 27.16
CA ASP A 32 -14.08 -19.37 25.99
C ASP A 32 -13.52 -17.97 26.26
N ASP A 33 -12.20 -17.90 26.52
CA ASP A 33 -11.44 -16.65 26.55
C ASP A 33 -10.91 -16.38 25.13
N ASP A 34 -11.82 -16.35 24.15
CA ASP A 34 -11.54 -15.71 22.86
C ASP A 34 -11.62 -14.20 23.11
N THR A 35 -10.51 -13.62 23.53
CA THR A 35 -10.45 -12.19 23.79
C THR A 35 -10.57 -11.43 22.45
N PRO A 36 -11.33 -10.32 22.38
CA PRO A 36 -11.43 -9.49 21.16
C PRO A 36 -10.09 -8.90 20.69
N VAL A 37 -9.03 -9.03 21.50
CA VAL A 37 -7.67 -8.60 21.19
C VAL A 37 -7.01 -9.55 20.19
N ASP A 38 -7.21 -10.86 20.33
CA ASP A 38 -6.66 -11.87 19.42
C ASP A 38 -7.30 -11.80 18.03
N GLU A 39 -8.58 -11.46 17.96
CA GLU A 39 -9.28 -11.25 16.69
C GLU A 39 -8.76 -10.01 15.95
N MET A 40 -8.55 -8.89 16.66
CA MET A 40 -7.99 -7.68 16.06
C MET A 40 -6.57 -7.91 15.54
N ASP A 41 -5.72 -8.58 16.33
CA ASP A 41 -4.34 -8.89 15.95
C ASP A 41 -4.28 -9.84 14.75
N TYR A 42 -5.21 -10.77 14.64
CA TYR A 42 -5.35 -11.63 13.47
C TYR A 42 -5.57 -10.82 12.19
N TRP A 43 -6.49 -9.85 12.20
CA TRP A 43 -6.78 -9.03 11.03
C TRP A 43 -5.67 -8.03 10.70
N LEU A 44 -4.95 -7.52 11.71
CA LEU A 44 -3.81 -6.61 11.52
C LEU A 44 -2.64 -7.27 10.77
N GLN A 45 -2.54 -8.60 10.79
CA GLN A 45 -1.48 -9.36 10.13
C GLN A 45 -1.89 -9.87 8.74
N ARG A 46 -3.02 -9.41 8.20
CA ARG A 46 -3.58 -9.87 6.93
C ARG A 46 -3.57 -8.76 5.90
N CYS A 47 -3.31 -9.13 4.65
CA CYS A 47 -3.26 -8.19 3.54
C CYS A 47 -4.55 -7.37 3.43
N SER A 48 -4.43 -6.05 3.36
CA SER A 48 -5.59 -5.15 3.28
C SER A 48 -6.36 -5.19 1.93
N ILE A 49 -5.94 -6.05 1.00
CA ILE A 49 -6.63 -6.29 -0.27
C ILE A 49 -7.47 -7.56 -0.19
N CYS A 50 -6.87 -8.70 0.20
CA CYS A 50 -7.57 -10.00 0.22
C CYS A 50 -8.10 -10.41 1.60
N PHE A 51 -7.62 -9.80 2.68
CA PHE A 51 -7.92 -10.17 4.07
C PHE A 51 -7.61 -11.64 4.42
N ASP A 52 -6.75 -12.28 3.63
CA ASP A 52 -6.45 -13.72 3.75
C ASP A 52 -4.95 -13.99 3.85
N SER A 53 -4.13 -13.54 2.92
CA SER A 53 -2.69 -13.80 2.98
C SER A 53 -1.99 -13.00 4.09
N GLN A 54 -0.90 -13.54 4.63
CA GLN A 54 0.02 -12.80 5.50
C GLN A 54 0.69 -11.65 4.75
N LEU A 55 1.24 -10.71 5.51
CA LEU A 55 1.89 -9.51 4.99
C LEU A 55 3.31 -9.82 4.53
N ASP A 56 3.58 -9.55 3.25
CA ASP A 56 4.90 -9.78 2.64
C ASP A 56 5.58 -8.46 2.21
N LEU A 57 4.83 -7.36 2.16
CA LEU A 57 5.34 -6.04 1.79
C LEU A 57 4.69 -4.92 2.61
N CYS A 58 5.46 -3.84 2.79
CA CYS A 58 5.05 -2.61 3.46
C CYS A 58 5.51 -1.42 2.62
N LEU A 59 4.61 -0.50 2.33
CA LEU A 59 4.94 0.71 1.57
C LEU A 59 5.72 1.71 2.45
N ASP A 60 6.75 2.33 1.89
CA ASP A 60 7.68 3.22 2.60
C ASP A 60 6.99 4.49 3.11
N TYR A 61 6.09 5.06 2.31
CA TYR A 61 5.43 6.33 2.61
C TYR A 61 4.23 6.18 3.54
N CYS A 62 3.20 5.44 3.12
CA CYS A 62 1.94 5.33 3.88
C CYS A 62 1.91 4.17 4.88
N ARG A 63 2.92 3.29 4.88
CA ARG A 63 3.01 2.11 5.77
C ARG A 63 1.89 1.09 5.61
N ASP A 64 1.09 1.19 4.54
CA ASP A 64 0.10 0.16 4.21
C ASP A 64 0.80 -1.14 3.82
N GLN A 65 0.21 -2.27 4.21
CA GLN A 65 0.82 -3.60 4.10
C GLN A 65 -0.04 -4.55 3.27
N PHE A 66 0.63 -5.36 2.45
CA PHE A 66 -0.03 -6.27 1.51
C PHE A 66 0.74 -7.59 1.37
N CYS A 67 0.10 -8.62 0.82
CA CYS A 67 0.84 -9.74 0.24
C CYS A 67 1.34 -9.35 -1.16
N ILE A 68 2.45 -9.96 -1.60
CA ILE A 68 3.08 -9.64 -2.90
C ILE A 68 2.11 -9.92 -4.04
N ASP A 69 1.39 -11.04 -4.00
CA ASP A 69 0.45 -11.45 -5.04
C ASP A 69 -0.64 -10.40 -5.32
N CYS A 70 -1.24 -9.85 -4.26
CA CYS A 70 -2.29 -8.86 -4.41
C CYS A 70 -1.75 -7.53 -4.95
N PHE A 71 -0.57 -7.10 -4.47
CA PHE A 71 0.05 -5.88 -4.96
C PHE A 71 0.50 -6.01 -6.42
N GLU A 72 1.10 -7.14 -6.79
CA GLU A 72 1.54 -7.42 -8.16
C GLU A 72 0.35 -7.42 -9.13
N ARG A 73 -0.73 -8.14 -8.80
CA ARG A 73 -1.96 -8.16 -9.62
C ARG A 73 -2.53 -6.76 -9.79
N TYR A 74 -2.62 -6.00 -8.71
CA TYR A 74 -3.11 -4.63 -8.73
C TYR A 74 -2.29 -3.74 -9.68
N VAL A 75 -0.96 -3.72 -9.51
CA VAL A 75 -0.09 -2.89 -10.36
C VAL A 75 -0.16 -3.35 -11.82
N THR A 76 -0.15 -4.66 -12.05
CA THR A 76 -0.27 -5.25 -13.39
C THR A 76 -1.55 -4.79 -14.08
N GLU A 77 -2.69 -4.81 -13.38
CA GLU A 77 -3.97 -4.35 -13.92
C GLU A 77 -3.93 -2.85 -14.22
N VAL A 78 -3.41 -2.03 -13.32
CA VAL A 78 -3.29 -0.58 -13.53
C VAL A 78 -2.41 -0.28 -14.74
N VAL A 79 -1.26 -0.94 -14.87
CA VAL A 79 -0.36 -0.76 -16.03
C VAL A 79 -1.03 -1.24 -17.32
N SER A 80 -1.73 -2.38 -17.29
CA SER A 80 -2.36 -2.98 -18.48
C SER A 80 -3.60 -2.25 -18.95
N THR A 81 -4.28 -1.51 -18.06
CA THR A 81 -5.48 -0.70 -18.38
C THR A 81 -5.13 0.75 -18.69
N SER A 82 -3.87 1.13 -18.52
CA SER A 82 -3.39 2.49 -18.75
C SER A 82 -2.98 2.73 -20.19
N TRP A 83 -3.83 3.43 -20.94
CA TRP A 83 -3.60 3.79 -22.34
C TRP A 83 -3.78 5.30 -22.60
N GLY A 84 -3.49 6.13 -21.60
CA GLY A 84 -3.70 7.58 -21.64
C GLY A 84 -2.55 8.38 -22.26
N LEU A 85 -2.82 9.67 -22.52
CA LEU A 85 -1.80 10.65 -22.94
C LEU A 85 -0.96 11.19 -21.77
N SER A 86 -1.38 10.92 -20.54
CA SER A 86 -0.69 11.35 -19.32
C SER A 86 -0.03 10.18 -18.62
N ILE A 87 1.04 10.47 -17.87
CA ILE A 87 1.74 9.46 -17.10
C ILE A 87 0.78 8.80 -16.10
N THR A 88 0.66 7.48 -16.15
CA THR A 88 -0.11 6.73 -15.15
C THR A 88 0.63 6.75 -13.83
N LYS A 89 0.00 7.25 -12.78
CA LYS A 89 0.56 7.18 -11.43
C LYS A 89 -0.01 5.96 -10.72
N ILE A 90 0.86 5.07 -10.26
CA ILE A 90 0.47 3.98 -9.35
C ILE A 90 0.15 4.59 -7.99
N LYS A 91 -0.99 4.20 -7.42
CA LYS A 91 -1.48 4.70 -6.14
C LYS A 91 -1.66 3.56 -5.15
N CYS A 92 -1.58 3.84 -3.86
CA CYS A 92 -1.96 2.86 -2.85
C CYS A 92 -3.46 2.51 -3.01
N PRO A 93 -3.85 1.21 -2.99
CA PRO A 93 -5.25 0.82 -3.10
C PRO A 93 -6.10 1.28 -1.90
N VAL A 94 -5.46 1.50 -0.74
CA VAL A 94 -6.11 1.95 0.50
C VAL A 94 -6.17 3.48 0.56
N CYS A 95 -5.04 4.16 0.80
CA CYS A 95 -5.02 5.60 1.04
C CYS A 95 -5.03 6.47 -0.25
N ARG A 96 -4.82 5.87 -1.43
CA ARG A 96 -4.74 6.55 -2.74
C ARG A 96 -3.54 7.48 -2.94
N ASP A 97 -2.58 7.48 -2.03
CA ASP A 97 -1.31 8.21 -2.20
C ASP A 97 -0.49 7.64 -3.34
N CYS A 98 0.30 8.48 -4.01
CA CYS A 98 1.14 8.05 -5.13
C CYS A 98 2.35 7.26 -4.63
N ILE A 99 2.56 6.08 -5.19
CA ILE A 99 3.70 5.22 -4.89
C ILE A 99 4.84 5.54 -5.88
N PRO A 100 6.04 5.89 -5.41
CA PRO A 100 7.20 6.13 -6.28
C PRO A 100 7.54 4.95 -7.19
N PHE A 101 7.98 5.24 -8.42
CA PHE A 101 8.44 4.22 -9.37
C PHE A 101 9.51 3.31 -8.79
N SER A 102 10.49 3.88 -8.08
CA SER A 102 11.59 3.14 -7.45
C SER A 102 11.14 2.16 -6.37
N GLU A 103 9.91 2.31 -5.87
CA GLU A 103 9.35 1.46 -4.84
C GLU A 103 8.54 0.33 -5.46
N TRP A 104 7.45 0.66 -6.19
CA TRP A 104 6.55 -0.38 -6.70
C TRP A 104 7.20 -1.29 -7.74
N SER A 105 8.20 -0.81 -8.50
CA SER A 105 8.90 -1.61 -9.50
C SER A 105 9.67 -2.79 -8.92
N LYS A 106 9.98 -2.79 -7.62
CA LYS A 106 10.65 -3.89 -6.92
C LYS A 106 9.73 -5.09 -6.67
N TYR A 107 8.43 -4.87 -6.67
CA TYR A 107 7.42 -5.86 -6.28
C TYR A 107 6.64 -6.44 -7.47
N VAL A 108 7.08 -6.14 -8.70
CA VAL A 108 6.44 -6.63 -9.91
C VAL A 108 7.46 -7.21 -10.88
N PRO A 109 7.05 -8.12 -11.78
CA PRO A 109 7.92 -8.64 -12.82
C PRO A 109 8.45 -7.56 -13.75
N GLN A 110 9.68 -7.76 -14.25
CA GLN A 110 10.35 -6.80 -15.14
C GLN A 110 9.53 -6.44 -16.38
N HIS A 111 8.81 -7.39 -16.96
CA HIS A 111 8.00 -7.13 -18.16
C HIS A 111 6.87 -6.11 -17.92
N ILE A 112 6.34 -6.01 -16.69
CA ILE A 112 5.35 -4.99 -16.30
C ILE A 112 6.02 -3.62 -16.21
N VAL A 113 7.22 -3.57 -15.66
CA VAL A 113 8.04 -2.34 -15.60
C VAL A 113 8.36 -1.84 -17.01
N ASP A 114 8.78 -2.73 -17.90
CA ASP A 114 9.11 -2.40 -19.30
C ASP A 114 7.87 -1.88 -20.04
N THR A 115 6.72 -2.49 -19.82
CA THR A 115 5.42 -2.07 -20.37
C THR A 115 5.05 -0.68 -19.89
N TYR A 116 5.16 -0.42 -18.59
CA TYR A 116 4.94 0.90 -18.02
C TYR A 116 5.89 1.94 -18.63
N GLN A 117 7.18 1.66 -18.68
CA GLN A 117 8.16 2.59 -19.25
C GLN A 117 7.88 2.88 -20.72
N LYS A 118 7.57 1.85 -21.52
CA LYS A 118 7.20 1.97 -22.94
C LYS A 118 6.00 2.91 -23.16
N PHE A 119 4.98 2.83 -22.31
CA PHE A 119 3.80 3.68 -22.44
C PHE A 119 3.96 5.08 -21.86
N ASN A 120 4.92 5.29 -20.96
CA ASN A 120 5.14 6.57 -20.27
C ASN A 120 6.39 7.35 -20.77
N GLN A 121 6.96 7.00 -21.94
CA GLN A 121 8.12 7.71 -22.48
C GLN A 121 7.79 9.17 -22.85
N PRO A 122 8.72 10.13 -22.60
CA PRO A 122 8.59 11.50 -23.09
C PRO A 122 8.47 11.53 -24.62
N TYR A 123 7.65 12.44 -25.14
CA TYR A 123 7.46 12.64 -26.58
C TYR A 123 7.03 11.37 -27.34
N ARG A 124 6.20 10.52 -26.72
CA ARG A 124 5.58 9.39 -27.41
C ARG A 124 4.92 9.90 -28.70
N SER A 125 5.40 9.43 -29.85
CA SER A 125 4.73 9.65 -31.12
C SER A 125 3.30 9.11 -31.01
N PHE A 126 2.34 9.77 -31.67
CA PHE A 126 0.97 9.25 -31.82
C PHE A 126 0.98 8.04 -32.76
N SER A 127 1.69 7.01 -32.36
CA SER A 127 1.87 5.77 -33.08
C SER A 127 0.62 4.94 -32.87
N ARG A 128 -0.12 4.73 -33.97
CA ARG A 128 -1.21 3.76 -34.03
C ARG A 128 -0.59 2.39 -34.27
N PHE A 129 -1.15 1.34 -33.69
CA PHE A 129 -0.70 -0.03 -33.92
C PHE A 129 -1.79 -0.77 -34.68
N CYS A 130 -1.40 -1.65 -35.60
CA CYS A 130 -2.34 -2.52 -36.29
C CYS A 130 -2.97 -3.51 -35.28
N PRO A 131 -4.30 -3.67 -35.22
CA PRO A 131 -4.92 -4.59 -34.27
C PRO A 131 -4.59 -6.07 -34.53
N ASP A 132 -4.25 -6.42 -35.78
CA ASP A 132 -4.03 -7.82 -36.17
C ASP A 132 -2.58 -8.28 -35.97
N CYS A 133 -1.60 -7.41 -36.26
CA CYS A 133 -0.18 -7.77 -36.19
C CYS A 133 0.62 -7.00 -35.15
N GLN A 134 0.00 -6.05 -34.44
CA GLN A 134 0.63 -5.21 -33.41
C GLN A 134 1.85 -4.41 -33.89
N GLU A 135 2.04 -4.28 -35.20
CA GLU A 135 3.11 -3.47 -35.79
C GLU A 135 2.71 -1.98 -35.80
N GLU A 136 3.70 -1.11 -35.67
CA GLU A 136 3.51 0.33 -35.65
C GLU A 136 3.09 0.86 -37.03
N VAL A 137 1.95 1.54 -37.10
CA VAL A 137 1.47 2.25 -38.29
C VAL A 137 2.27 3.54 -38.43
N LYS A 138 3.28 3.51 -39.30
CA LYS A 138 4.00 4.70 -39.74
C LYS A 138 3.07 5.54 -40.62
N ALA A 139 2.88 6.81 -40.29
CA ALA A 139 2.14 7.73 -41.16
C ALA A 139 2.82 7.73 -42.53
N CYS A 140 2.04 7.62 -43.61
CA CYS A 140 2.58 7.67 -44.97
C CYS A 140 3.42 8.94 -45.14
N GLU A 141 4.73 8.78 -45.28
CA GLU A 141 5.59 9.89 -45.68
C GLU A 141 5.15 10.30 -47.08
N TYR A 142 4.57 11.49 -47.21
CA TYR A 142 4.25 12.06 -48.51
C TYR A 142 5.57 12.34 -49.22
N ASN A 143 6.01 11.40 -50.06
CA ASN A 143 7.04 11.68 -51.05
C ASN A 143 6.48 12.77 -51.97
N ARG A 144 6.85 14.03 -51.70
CA ARG A 144 6.87 15.05 -52.74
C ARG A 144 7.92 14.59 -53.73
N ASP A 145 7.54 13.75 -54.68
CA ASP A 145 8.29 13.65 -55.92
C ASP A 145 8.13 15.00 -56.64
N PRO A 146 9.18 15.84 -56.72
CA PRO A 146 9.08 17.13 -57.42
C PRO A 146 8.93 16.97 -58.94
N ASN A 147 8.87 15.73 -59.46
CA ASN A 147 8.73 15.43 -60.88
C ASN A 147 7.30 15.04 -61.32
N LEU A 148 6.30 15.03 -60.43
CA LEU A 148 4.90 14.80 -60.81
C LEU A 148 4.15 16.08 -61.20
N THR A 149 4.81 16.97 -61.95
CA THR A 149 4.13 17.97 -62.80
C THR A 149 4.48 17.66 -64.24
N ARG A 150 3.53 17.04 -64.94
CA ARG A 150 3.35 16.89 -66.40
C ARG A 150 2.16 15.93 -66.51
N GLU A 151 1.01 16.26 -67.08
CA GLU A 151 0.62 17.21 -68.13
C GLU A 151 -0.77 17.80 -67.84
#